data_AF-A0A1M6EWX9-F1
#
_entry.id   AF-A0A1M6EWX9-F1
#
_cell.length_a   1.000
_cell.length_b   1.000
_cell.length_c   1.000
_cell.angle_alpha   90.00
_cell.angle_beta   90.00
_cell.angle_gamma   90.00
#
_symmetry.space_group_name_H-M   'P 1'
#
loop_
_entity.id
_entity.type
_entity.pdbx_description
1 polymer ?
#
loop_
_entity_poly.entity_id
_entity_poly.type
_entity_poly.pdbx_seq_one_letter_code
_entity_poly.pdbx_strand_id
1 'polypeptide(L)'
;MKKFKPVILIPVLLILLAVLCFYVFQGLTDYKENSSEDDDCSEYEDGIHVTYEITYLNGDIPTDQDMEDIKELLTERIASEVEPEGSDEDSESEDKKSDLSENFESILPGNKDAVYKVNWVGSNRIEIYSQDVADVVIERITTTPELYFIREYNDTGSANYYDPYGMGYAVFMELSEGVTIDSLKESGDIVLSAEDIADAQAGIDKSGAGSEYIVELTFTSEGAEKFAAATESAYANGETIGIYYDGAFISVPRVQAVITDGKASITGMGSYESAEMLAKNIRLGNLKLSEVETDSSDTVTDTENSIDTNIIIAIIGIIVIVLILFVFLVLGIYKAIVRK
;
A
#
# COMPACT_ATOMS: atom_id res chain seq x y z
N MET A 1 48.37 45.18 34.08
CA MET A 1 47.14 44.43 33.75
C MET A 1 46.35 45.24 32.72
N LYS A 2 46.24 44.76 31.46
CA LYS A 2 45.51 45.45 30.38
C LYS A 2 44.01 45.37 30.67
N LYS A 3 43.33 46.52 30.81
CA LYS A 3 41.86 46.59 30.93
C LYS A 3 41.24 46.03 29.64
N PHE A 4 40.74 44.79 29.68
CA PHE A 4 39.98 44.20 28.59
C PHE A 4 38.77 45.11 28.35
N LYS A 5 38.65 45.73 27.17
CA LYS A 5 37.54 46.65 26.88
C LYS A 5 36.29 45.80 26.61
N PRO A 6 35.27 45.80 27.49
CA PRO A 6 34.07 44.97 27.34
C PRO A 6 33.25 45.33 26.08
N VAL A 7 33.55 46.47 25.45
CA VAL A 7 32.95 46.92 24.17
C VAL A 7 33.18 45.93 23.03
N ILE A 8 34.27 45.15 23.06
CA ILE A 8 34.57 44.15 22.02
C ILE A 8 33.94 42.78 22.34
N LEU A 9 33.67 42.49 23.62
CA LEU A 9 33.12 41.20 24.06
C LEU A 9 31.64 41.04 23.67
N ILE A 10 30.88 42.14 23.70
CA ILE A 10 29.44 42.16 23.40
C ILE A 10 29.13 41.78 21.94
N PRO A 11 29.76 42.39 20.91
CA PRO A 11 29.49 42.00 19.52
C PRO A 11 29.94 40.56 19.23
N VAL A 12 31.02 40.08 19.86
CA VAL A 12 31.47 38.69 19.69
C VAL A 12 30.46 37.69 20.27
N LEU A 13 29.88 38.00 21.43
CA LEU A 13 28.84 37.18 22.05
C LEU A 13 27.56 37.15 21.21
N LEU A 14 27.15 38.28 20.63
CA LEU A 14 25.98 38.37 19.76
C LEU A 14 26.18 37.59 18.45
N ILE A 15 27.39 37.62 17.88
CA ILE A 15 27.72 36.82 16.69
C ILE A 15 27.69 35.32 17.02
N LEU A 16 28.26 34.91 18.17
CA LEU A 16 28.18 33.51 18.63
C LEU A 16 26.74 33.05 18.83
N LEU A 17 25.89 33.92 19.40
CA LEU A 17 24.47 33.64 19.59
C LEU A 17 23.71 33.52 18.26
N ALA A 18 24.01 34.39 17.29
CA ALA A 18 23.42 34.34 15.96
C ALA A 18 23.85 33.07 15.20
N VAL A 19 25.11 32.65 15.32
CA VAL A 19 25.61 31.39 14.73
C VAL A 19 24.94 30.19 15.40
N LEU A 20 24.80 30.19 16.73
CA LEU A 20 24.09 29.13 17.45
C LEU A 20 22.62 29.05 17.00
N CYS A 21 21.92 30.18 16.90
CA CYS A 21 20.56 30.25 16.38
C CYS A 21 20.47 29.74 14.93
N PHE A 22 21.45 30.05 14.08
CA PHE A 22 21.49 29.57 12.71
C PHE A 22 21.63 28.05 12.63
N TYR A 23 22.50 27.45 13.45
CA TYR A 23 22.64 25.99 13.52
C TYR A 23 21.41 25.30 14.11
N VAL A 24 20.77 25.88 15.12
CA VAL A 24 19.50 25.36 15.66
C VAL A 24 18.39 25.48 14.62
N PHE A 25 18.33 26.57 13.86
CA PHE A 25 17.35 26.77 12.80
C PHE A 25 17.56 25.78 11.64
N GLN A 26 18.80 25.53 11.23
CA GLN A 26 19.09 24.51 10.22
C GLN A 26 18.76 23.10 10.72
N GLY A 27 19.06 22.78 11.99
CA GLY A 27 18.66 21.50 12.58
C GLY A 27 17.13 21.31 12.66
N LEU A 28 16.37 22.40 12.82
CA LEU A 28 14.91 22.37 12.76
C LEU A 28 14.35 22.24 11.33
N THR A 29 15.06 22.75 10.32
CA THR A 29 14.65 22.55 8.92
C THR A 29 14.96 21.14 8.42
N ASP A 30 16.10 20.56 8.80
CA ASP A 30 16.44 19.16 8.46
C ASP A 30 15.53 18.16 9.19
N TYR A 31 15.08 18.47 10.42
CA TYR A 31 14.08 17.66 11.13
C TYR A 31 12.73 17.61 10.39
N LYS A 32 12.39 18.68 9.67
CA LYS A 32 11.12 18.80 8.96
C LYS A 32 11.13 18.15 7.58
N GLU A 33 12.30 17.83 7.04
CA GLU A 33 12.47 17.21 5.72
C GLU A 33 12.72 15.69 5.81
N ASN A 34 13.06 15.20 7.01
CA ASN A 34 13.31 13.77 7.28
C ASN A 34 12.26 13.12 8.20
N SER A 35 11.23 13.88 8.56
CA SER A 35 9.93 13.34 8.92
C SER A 35 9.15 13.37 7.61
N SER A 36 8.94 12.20 7.01
CA SER A 36 7.70 11.97 6.27
C SER A 36 6.55 12.57 7.08
N GLU A 37 5.52 13.06 6.40
CA GLU A 37 4.19 13.15 7.02
C GLU A 37 3.75 11.72 7.37
N ASP A 38 4.38 11.16 8.40
CA ASP A 38 3.88 10.06 9.20
C ASP A 38 2.78 10.73 10.02
N ASP A 39 1.59 10.74 9.44
CA ASP A 39 0.36 11.15 10.08
C ASP A 39 0.06 10.09 11.15
N ASP A 40 0.82 10.15 12.24
CA ASP A 40 0.89 9.18 13.32
C ASP A 40 -0.52 8.82 13.78
N CYS A 41 -0.91 7.56 13.62
CA CYS A 41 -2.20 7.05 14.07
C CYS A 41 -2.37 7.24 15.59
N SER A 42 -1.30 7.50 16.35
CA SER A 42 -1.33 7.71 17.80
C SER A 42 -2.13 8.93 18.28
N GLU A 43 -2.53 9.85 17.40
CA GLU A 43 -3.28 11.06 17.78
C GLU A 43 -4.79 10.79 18.03
N TYR A 44 -5.31 9.63 17.61
CA TYR A 44 -6.74 9.34 17.72
C TYR A 44 -7.03 8.40 18.90
N GLU A 45 -7.49 8.97 20.03
CA GLU A 45 -7.76 8.21 21.27
C GLU A 45 -9.03 7.32 21.23
N ASP A 46 -9.84 7.38 20.17
CA ASP A 46 -11.10 6.63 20.03
C ASP A 46 -11.15 5.97 18.64
N GLY A 47 -11.04 4.65 18.58
CA GLY A 47 -11.06 3.86 17.33
C GLY A 47 -10.33 2.52 17.43
N ILE A 48 -10.43 1.74 16.34
CA ILE A 48 -9.80 0.42 16.21
C ILE A 48 -8.46 0.58 15.51
N HIS A 49 -7.40 0.02 16.11
CA HIS A 49 -6.07 -0.06 15.54
C HIS A 49 -5.73 -1.52 15.27
N VAL A 50 -5.44 -1.84 14.01
CA VAL A 50 -5.01 -3.19 13.62
C VAL A 50 -3.69 -3.10 12.88
N THR A 51 -2.73 -3.92 13.34
CA THR A 51 -1.41 -4.02 12.74
C THR A 51 -1.26 -5.36 12.04
N TYR A 52 -0.99 -5.30 10.73
CA TYR A 52 -0.71 -6.45 9.89
C TYR A 52 0.78 -6.51 9.57
N GLU A 53 1.37 -7.69 9.69
CA GLU A 53 2.65 -8.00 9.09
C GLU A 53 2.45 -8.58 7.70
N ILE A 54 3.18 -8.02 6.74
CA ILE A 54 3.10 -8.33 5.34
C ILE A 54 4.30 -9.14 4.92
N THR A 55 4.02 -10.26 4.25
CA THR A 55 5.03 -11.13 3.65
C THR A 55 4.50 -11.61 2.31
N TYR A 56 5.36 -11.92 1.35
CA TYR A 56 4.95 -12.70 0.19
C TYR A 56 4.69 -14.16 0.59
N LEU A 57 3.91 -14.91 -0.19
CA LEU A 57 3.62 -16.32 0.10
C LEU A 57 4.89 -17.19 0.14
N ASN A 58 5.94 -16.77 -0.57
CA ASN A 58 7.26 -17.42 -0.56
C ASN A 58 8.12 -17.08 0.68
N GLY A 59 7.66 -16.17 1.55
CA GLY A 59 8.35 -15.71 2.76
C GLY A 59 9.28 -14.50 2.56
N ASP A 60 9.35 -13.93 1.36
CA ASP A 60 10.15 -12.74 1.10
C ASP A 60 9.49 -11.49 1.71
N ILE A 61 10.33 -10.53 2.09
CA ILE A 61 9.91 -9.24 2.64
C ILE A 61 9.63 -8.28 1.47
N PRO A 62 8.47 -7.58 1.45
CA PRO A 62 8.18 -6.57 0.44
C PRO A 62 9.21 -5.44 0.40
N THR A 63 9.43 -4.87 -0.78
CA THR A 63 10.28 -3.67 -0.91
C THR A 63 9.53 -2.41 -0.48
N ASP A 64 10.25 -1.30 -0.25
CA ASP A 64 9.62 -0.01 0.10
C ASP A 64 8.57 0.44 -0.96
N GLN A 65 8.83 0.17 -2.24
CA GLN A 65 7.87 0.46 -3.32
C GLN A 65 6.64 -0.43 -3.24
N ASP A 66 6.81 -1.71 -2.88
CA ASP A 66 5.68 -2.61 -2.66
C ASP A 66 4.84 -2.17 -1.46
N MET A 67 5.48 -1.71 -0.39
CA MET A 67 4.75 -1.21 0.79
C MET A 67 3.90 0.02 0.46
N GLU A 68 4.38 0.93 -0.39
CA GLU A 68 3.60 2.08 -0.86
C GLU A 68 2.43 1.64 -1.76
N ASP A 69 2.68 0.69 -2.67
CA ASP A 69 1.65 0.10 -3.53
C ASP A 69 0.54 -0.61 -2.73
N ILE A 70 0.92 -1.27 -1.64
CA ILE A 70 0.01 -1.96 -0.73
C ILE A 70 -0.81 -0.96 0.09
N LYS A 71 -0.15 0.09 0.60
CA LYS A 71 -0.84 1.19 1.29
C LYS A 71 -1.90 1.80 0.40
N GLU A 72 -1.57 2.09 -0.86
CA GLU A 72 -2.52 2.61 -1.84
C GLU A 72 -3.69 1.64 -2.08
N LEU A 73 -3.42 0.36 -2.35
CA LEU A 73 -4.47 -0.64 -2.58
C LEU A 73 -5.41 -0.79 -1.37
N LEU A 74 -4.86 -0.89 -0.15
CA LEU A 74 -5.67 -1.01 1.06
C LEU A 74 -6.51 0.25 1.27
N THR A 75 -5.95 1.43 1.00
CA THR A 75 -6.68 2.70 1.04
C THR A 75 -7.83 2.72 0.04
N GLU A 76 -7.60 2.32 -1.21
CA GLU A 76 -8.65 2.23 -2.24
C GLU A 76 -9.75 1.23 -1.86
N ARG A 77 -9.37 0.07 -1.31
CA ARG A 77 -10.32 -0.95 -0.89
C ARG A 77 -11.19 -0.46 0.27
N ILE A 78 -10.60 0.21 1.26
CA ILE A 78 -11.36 0.84 2.35
C ILE A 78 -12.31 1.89 1.78
N ALA A 79 -11.83 2.76 0.88
CA ALA A 79 -12.67 3.77 0.24
C ALA A 79 -13.88 3.13 -0.47
N SER A 80 -13.66 2.06 -1.23
CA SER A 80 -14.73 1.37 -1.98
C SER A 80 -15.78 0.71 -1.08
N GLU A 81 -15.39 0.25 0.11
CA GLU A 81 -16.29 -0.39 1.06
C GLU A 81 -17.08 0.64 1.88
N VAL A 82 -16.46 1.79 2.17
CA VAL A 82 -17.07 2.90 2.93
C VAL A 82 -18.02 3.72 2.04
N GLU A 83 -17.66 3.94 0.79
CA GLU A 83 -18.41 4.72 -0.20
C GLU A 83 -18.71 3.87 -1.45
N PRO A 84 -19.65 2.90 -1.40
CA PRO A 84 -20.01 2.13 -2.58
C PRO A 84 -20.59 3.06 -3.65
N GLU A 85 -19.94 3.16 -4.81
CA GLU A 85 -20.45 3.94 -5.94
C GLU A 85 -21.86 3.47 -6.31
N GLY A 86 -22.88 4.30 -6.01
CA GLY A 86 -24.28 3.94 -6.21
C GLY A 86 -25.32 4.69 -5.38
N SER A 87 -24.95 5.66 -4.53
CA SER A 87 -25.92 6.51 -3.83
C SER A 87 -26.32 7.75 -4.64
N ASP A 88 -26.75 7.57 -5.89
CA ASP A 88 -27.49 8.60 -6.61
C ASP A 88 -28.98 8.21 -6.60
N GLU A 89 -29.80 9.14 -6.10
CA GLU A 89 -31.26 9.06 -6.03
C GLU A 89 -31.85 8.70 -7.41
N ASP A 90 -32.58 7.59 -7.53
CA ASP A 90 -33.96 7.56 -8.06
C ASP A 90 -34.55 6.15 -8.24
N SER A 91 -35.82 6.04 -7.81
CA SER A 91 -36.86 5.05 -8.14
C SER A 91 -36.97 3.73 -7.37
N GLU A 92 -38.02 3.71 -6.55
CA GLU A 92 -38.86 2.58 -6.11
C GLU A 92 -38.77 1.30 -6.97
N SER A 93 -38.47 0.17 -6.32
CA SER A 93 -39.40 -0.98 -6.29
C SER A 93 -39.05 -1.93 -5.15
N GLU A 94 -39.97 -2.01 -4.19
CA GLU A 94 -40.07 -3.06 -3.19
C GLU A 94 -40.30 -4.44 -3.84
N ASP A 95 -39.99 -5.48 -3.06
CA ASP A 95 -40.43 -6.88 -3.19
C ASP A 95 -39.59 -7.85 -4.05
N LYS A 96 -38.38 -8.18 -3.55
CA LYS A 96 -37.90 -9.57 -3.38
C LYS A 96 -36.48 -9.63 -2.76
N LYS A 97 -36.39 -9.55 -1.43
CA LYS A 97 -35.25 -10.09 -0.67
C LYS A 97 -35.81 -11.08 0.35
N SER A 98 -36.04 -12.31 -0.11
CA SER A 98 -36.45 -13.41 0.76
C SER A 98 -35.20 -14.12 1.29
N ASP A 99 -35.09 -14.15 2.61
CA ASP A 99 -34.35 -15.10 3.44
C ASP A 99 -32.84 -15.19 3.19
N LEU A 100 -32.11 -14.18 3.68
CA LEU A 100 -30.79 -14.26 4.36
C LEU A 100 -30.19 -12.86 4.65
N SER A 101 -30.84 -11.76 4.27
CA SER A 101 -30.26 -10.40 4.33
C SER A 101 -30.63 -9.53 5.54
N GLU A 102 -31.35 -10.03 6.56
CA GLU A 102 -31.87 -9.14 7.63
C GLU A 102 -30.89 -8.81 8.77
N ASN A 103 -29.63 -9.25 8.73
CA ASN A 103 -28.69 -9.00 9.83
C ASN A 103 -27.37 -8.30 9.46
N PHE A 104 -27.20 -7.84 8.22
CA PHE A 104 -25.91 -7.29 7.76
C PHE A 104 -25.98 -5.91 7.08
N GLU A 105 -27.17 -5.39 6.74
CA GLU A 105 -27.32 -4.05 6.12
C GLU A 105 -27.19 -2.88 7.11
N SER A 106 -27.03 -3.12 8.42
CA SER A 106 -26.91 -2.03 9.43
C SER A 106 -25.48 -1.72 9.86
N ILE A 107 -24.47 -2.41 9.33
CA ILE A 107 -23.06 -2.22 9.73
C ILE A 107 -22.27 -1.50 8.63
N LEU A 108 -22.96 -0.67 7.82
CA LEU A 108 -22.50 0.52 7.08
C LEU A 108 -23.08 0.58 5.65
N PRO A 109 -24.20 1.30 5.43
CA PRO A 109 -24.44 1.94 4.16
C PRO A 109 -24.00 3.41 4.21
N GLY A 110 -22.90 3.74 3.54
CA GLY A 110 -22.57 5.11 3.11
C GLY A 110 -22.30 6.15 4.20
N ASN A 111 -21.42 5.84 5.17
CA ASN A 111 -20.93 6.86 6.09
C ASN A 111 -19.81 7.68 5.42
N LYS A 112 -20.19 8.76 4.72
CA LYS A 112 -19.28 9.71 4.05
C LYS A 112 -18.33 10.46 5.00
N ASP A 113 -18.56 10.34 6.31
CA ASP A 113 -17.75 10.97 7.35
C ASP A 113 -16.81 9.97 8.05
N ALA A 114 -16.75 8.70 7.61
CA ALA A 114 -15.90 7.69 8.23
C ALA A 114 -14.41 8.05 8.10
N VAL A 115 -13.74 8.19 9.23
CA VAL A 115 -12.30 8.48 9.29
C VAL A 115 -11.52 7.17 9.32
N TYR A 116 -10.76 6.90 8.27
CA TYR A 116 -9.80 5.80 8.20
C TYR A 116 -8.41 6.31 7.79
N LYS A 117 -7.37 5.64 8.27
CA LYS A 117 -5.98 5.88 7.88
C LYS A 117 -5.25 4.57 7.69
N VAL A 118 -4.39 4.51 6.68
CA VAL A 118 -3.48 3.39 6.43
C VAL A 118 -2.07 3.93 6.45
N ASN A 119 -1.25 3.44 7.37
CA ASN A 119 0.14 3.83 7.54
C ASN A 119 1.05 2.61 7.44
N TRP A 120 2.26 2.81 6.96
CA TRP A 120 3.30 1.80 6.98
C TRP A 120 4.26 2.09 8.12
N VAL A 121 4.54 1.08 8.95
CA VAL A 121 5.47 1.15 10.07
C VAL A 121 6.57 0.11 9.90
N GLY A 122 7.83 0.53 10.10
CA GLY A 122 8.99 -0.35 10.03
C GLY A 122 9.26 -0.84 8.60
N SER A 123 9.55 -2.13 8.43
CA SER A 123 9.96 -2.68 7.12
C SER A 123 8.86 -3.44 6.39
N ASN A 124 7.85 -3.92 7.11
CA ASN A 124 6.84 -4.82 6.55
C ASN A 124 5.50 -4.82 7.30
N ARG A 125 5.17 -3.75 8.04
CA ARG A 125 3.93 -3.70 8.83
C ARG A 125 3.01 -2.59 8.37
N ILE A 126 1.76 -2.91 8.09
CA ILE A 126 0.74 -1.89 7.82
C ILE A 126 -0.15 -1.74 9.06
N GLU A 127 -0.30 -0.50 9.50
CA GLU A 127 -1.24 -0.10 10.52
C GLU A 127 -2.48 0.50 9.87
N ILE A 128 -3.64 -0.04 10.22
CA ILE A 128 -4.95 0.46 9.79
C ILE A 128 -5.64 1.03 11.03
N TYR A 129 -6.02 2.30 10.95
CA TYR A 129 -6.84 2.96 11.94
C TYR A 129 -8.23 3.22 11.36
N SER A 130 -9.27 2.98 12.15
CA SER A 130 -10.61 3.48 11.85
C SER A 130 -11.41 3.84 13.08
N GLN A 131 -12.10 4.98 13.03
CA GLN A 131 -12.95 5.47 14.11
C GLN A 131 -14.32 4.79 14.14
N ASP A 132 -14.89 4.47 12.97
CA ASP A 132 -16.30 4.09 12.81
C ASP A 132 -16.50 2.69 12.17
N VAL A 133 -15.41 2.02 11.80
CA VAL A 133 -15.47 0.77 11.04
C VAL A 133 -15.32 -0.43 11.96
N ALA A 134 -16.31 -1.32 11.96
CA ALA A 134 -16.29 -2.56 12.75
C ALA A 134 -15.20 -3.54 12.26
N ASP A 135 -14.65 -4.37 13.16
CA ASP A 135 -13.61 -5.39 12.89
C ASP A 135 -13.83 -6.21 11.60
N VAL A 136 -15.11 -6.51 11.28
CA VAL A 136 -15.53 -7.30 10.12
C VAL A 136 -15.14 -6.65 8.78
N VAL A 137 -15.12 -5.32 8.72
CA VAL A 137 -14.69 -4.60 7.51
C VAL A 137 -13.16 -4.64 7.42
N ILE A 138 -12.45 -4.58 8.56
CA ILE A 138 -10.99 -4.69 8.60
C ILE A 138 -10.52 -6.08 8.15
N GLU A 139 -11.23 -7.14 8.54
CA GLU A 139 -10.97 -8.51 8.05
C GLU A 139 -11.22 -8.64 6.53
N ARG A 140 -12.29 -8.00 6.01
CA ARG A 140 -12.61 -8.02 4.56
C ARG A 140 -11.61 -7.23 3.73
N ILE A 141 -11.15 -6.07 4.19
CA ILE A 141 -10.16 -5.26 3.46
C ILE A 141 -8.76 -5.89 3.50
N THR A 142 -8.45 -6.71 4.51
CA THR A 142 -7.14 -7.38 4.67
C THR A 142 -7.09 -8.80 4.11
N THR A 143 -8.20 -9.26 3.53
CA THR A 143 -8.23 -10.56 2.83
C THR A 143 -7.37 -10.48 1.58
N THR A 144 -6.37 -11.36 1.44
CA THR A 144 -5.52 -11.44 0.24
C THR A 144 -6.38 -11.59 -1.03
N PRO A 145 -6.16 -10.75 -2.06
CA PRO A 145 -6.88 -10.87 -3.31
C PRO A 145 -6.54 -12.19 -4.02
N GLU A 146 -7.54 -12.82 -4.62
CA GLU A 146 -7.34 -14.07 -5.33
C GLU A 146 -6.70 -13.85 -6.70
N LEU A 147 -5.63 -14.59 -7.03
CA LEU A 147 -4.98 -14.58 -8.33
C LEU A 147 -4.90 -15.99 -8.93
N TYR A 148 -5.46 -16.16 -10.12
CA TYR A 148 -5.48 -17.44 -10.85
C TYR A 148 -5.11 -17.26 -12.32
N PHE A 149 -4.35 -18.21 -12.84
CA PHE A 149 -4.12 -18.37 -14.27
C PHE A 149 -5.00 -19.52 -14.76
N ILE A 150 -5.89 -19.23 -15.69
CA ILE A 150 -6.95 -20.15 -16.14
C ILE A 150 -6.69 -20.47 -17.61
N ARG A 151 -6.69 -21.76 -17.98
CA ARG A 151 -6.61 -22.16 -19.40
C ARG A 151 -7.92 -21.85 -20.12
N GLU A 152 -7.85 -21.47 -21.40
CA GLU A 152 -9.05 -21.12 -22.19
C GLU A 152 -10.05 -22.27 -22.31
N TYR A 153 -9.58 -23.48 -22.57
CA TYR A 153 -10.42 -24.66 -22.73
C TYR A 153 -10.03 -25.75 -21.72
N ASN A 154 -11.05 -26.43 -21.18
CA ASN A 154 -10.83 -27.61 -20.37
C ASN A 154 -10.54 -28.86 -21.22
N ASP A 155 -10.22 -29.99 -20.59
CA ASP A 155 -9.87 -31.25 -21.28
C ASP A 155 -10.99 -31.80 -22.18
N THR A 156 -12.23 -31.36 -22.00
CA THR A 156 -13.38 -31.75 -22.84
C THR A 156 -13.56 -30.83 -24.05
N GLY A 157 -12.76 -29.76 -24.17
CA GLY A 157 -12.85 -28.75 -25.22
C GLY A 157 -13.92 -27.68 -24.97
N SER A 158 -14.49 -27.61 -23.76
CA SER A 158 -15.41 -26.52 -23.37
C SER A 158 -14.61 -25.32 -22.88
N ALA A 159 -15.04 -24.11 -23.23
CA ALA A 159 -14.36 -22.88 -22.83
C ALA A 159 -14.61 -22.59 -21.34
N ASN A 160 -13.56 -22.22 -20.60
CA ASN A 160 -13.65 -21.81 -19.19
C ASN A 160 -14.05 -20.34 -19.04
N TYR A 161 -13.74 -19.52 -20.04
CA TYR A 161 -14.15 -18.13 -20.14
C TYR A 161 -14.42 -17.74 -21.58
N TYR A 162 -15.14 -16.65 -21.78
CA TYR A 162 -15.52 -16.16 -23.10
C TYR A 162 -15.57 -14.63 -23.13
N ASP A 163 -15.47 -14.07 -24.34
CA ASP A 163 -15.68 -12.65 -24.57
C ASP A 163 -17.13 -12.42 -25.05
N PRO A 164 -18.04 -11.92 -24.18
CA PRO A 164 -19.44 -11.69 -24.53
C PRO A 164 -19.61 -10.65 -25.64
N TYR A 165 -18.67 -9.73 -25.81
CA TYR A 165 -18.77 -8.62 -26.77
C TYR A 165 -17.85 -8.78 -27.99
N GLY A 166 -16.92 -9.72 -27.95
CA GLY A 166 -15.93 -9.97 -29.01
C GLY A 166 -14.97 -8.80 -29.24
N MET A 167 -14.74 -7.98 -28.21
CA MET A 167 -13.89 -6.77 -28.30
C MET A 167 -12.42 -7.05 -27.98
N GLY A 168 -12.09 -8.20 -27.42
CA GLY A 168 -10.73 -8.63 -27.10
C GLY A 168 -10.09 -7.93 -25.90
N TYR A 169 -10.88 -7.27 -25.04
CA TYR A 169 -10.38 -6.66 -23.81
C TYR A 169 -10.62 -7.59 -22.62
N ALA A 170 -9.57 -7.81 -21.82
CA ALA A 170 -9.63 -8.71 -20.67
C ALA A 170 -10.73 -8.34 -19.68
N VAL A 171 -10.93 -7.04 -19.40
CA VAL A 171 -11.94 -6.53 -18.45
C VAL A 171 -13.39 -6.91 -18.79
N PHE A 172 -13.67 -7.33 -20.03
CA PHE A 172 -14.99 -7.79 -20.45
C PHE A 172 -15.12 -9.30 -20.54
N MET A 173 -14.03 -10.05 -20.30
CA MET A 173 -14.09 -11.50 -20.29
C MET A 173 -14.86 -11.97 -19.07
N GLU A 174 -15.66 -13.01 -19.25
CA GLU A 174 -16.45 -13.61 -18.18
C GLU A 174 -16.17 -15.11 -18.11
N LEU A 175 -16.27 -15.69 -16.91
CA LEU A 175 -16.31 -17.14 -16.76
C LEU A 175 -17.54 -17.68 -17.51
N SER A 176 -17.38 -18.82 -18.17
CA SER A 176 -18.47 -19.47 -18.91
C SER A 176 -19.62 -19.88 -17.99
N GLU A 177 -20.82 -20.07 -18.55
CA GLU A 177 -21.99 -20.48 -17.78
C GLU A 177 -21.73 -21.76 -16.96
N GLY A 178 -21.94 -21.68 -15.64
CA GLY A 178 -21.73 -22.80 -14.72
C GLY A 178 -20.27 -23.04 -14.31
N VAL A 179 -19.32 -22.26 -14.82
CA VAL A 179 -17.92 -22.29 -14.41
C VAL A 179 -17.72 -21.36 -13.22
N THR A 180 -17.27 -21.93 -12.10
CA THR A 180 -16.87 -21.21 -10.89
C THR A 180 -15.40 -21.47 -10.58
N ILE A 181 -14.78 -20.61 -9.76
CA ILE A 181 -13.40 -20.82 -9.29
C ILE A 181 -13.24 -22.20 -8.63
N ASP A 182 -14.20 -22.62 -7.81
CA ASP A 182 -14.17 -23.95 -7.18
C ASP A 182 -14.21 -25.08 -8.21
N SER A 183 -15.06 -24.96 -9.24
CA SER A 183 -15.12 -25.96 -10.31
C SER A 183 -13.82 -26.05 -11.10
N LEU A 184 -13.14 -24.90 -11.33
CA LEU A 184 -11.86 -24.83 -12.03
C LEU A 184 -10.71 -25.42 -11.19
N LYS A 185 -10.76 -25.24 -9.86
CA LYS A 185 -9.82 -25.89 -8.92
C LYS A 185 -10.00 -27.41 -8.96
N GLU A 186 -11.24 -27.90 -8.95
CA GLU A 186 -11.53 -29.34 -8.97
C GLU A 186 -11.17 -29.99 -10.30
N SER A 187 -11.37 -29.30 -11.43
CA SER A 187 -11.04 -29.81 -12.76
C SER A 187 -9.55 -29.70 -13.11
N GLY A 188 -8.78 -28.89 -12.37
CA GLY A 188 -7.39 -28.57 -12.70
C GLY A 188 -7.25 -27.59 -13.87
N ASP A 189 -8.29 -26.80 -14.14
CA ASP A 189 -8.28 -25.76 -15.16
C ASP A 189 -7.56 -24.47 -14.69
N ILE A 190 -7.36 -24.33 -13.38
CA ILE A 190 -6.42 -23.36 -12.80
C ILE A 190 -5.00 -23.92 -12.92
N VAL A 191 -4.22 -23.34 -13.83
CA VAL A 191 -2.87 -23.81 -14.15
C VAL A 191 -1.81 -23.23 -13.23
N LEU A 192 -2.03 -22.04 -12.69
CA LEU A 192 -1.21 -21.42 -11.64
C LEU A 192 -2.10 -20.64 -10.68
N SER A 193 -1.65 -20.55 -9.43
CA SER A 193 -2.17 -19.62 -8.43
C SER A 193 -1.12 -18.58 -8.02
N ALA A 194 -1.49 -17.66 -7.15
CA ALA A 194 -0.59 -16.69 -6.52
C ALA A 194 0.72 -17.31 -6.01
N GLU A 195 0.65 -18.47 -5.34
CA GLU A 195 1.80 -19.17 -4.72
C GLU A 195 2.84 -19.65 -5.74
N ASP A 196 2.44 -19.82 -7.00
CA ASP A 196 3.30 -20.26 -8.08
C ASP A 196 4.12 -19.10 -8.69
N ILE A 197 3.80 -17.85 -8.32
CA ILE A 197 4.48 -16.63 -8.77
C ILE A 197 5.56 -16.24 -7.75
N ALA A 198 6.79 -16.02 -8.23
CA ALA A 198 7.86 -15.48 -7.41
C ALA A 198 7.97 -13.96 -7.51
N ASP A 199 7.82 -13.41 -8.72
CA ASP A 199 7.94 -11.96 -8.96
C ASP A 199 7.24 -11.53 -10.26
N ALA A 200 6.87 -10.25 -10.35
CA ALA A 200 6.27 -9.64 -11.54
C ALA A 200 6.71 -8.17 -11.69
N GLN A 201 7.33 -7.83 -12.83
CA GLN A 201 7.88 -6.49 -13.08
C GLN A 201 7.50 -5.95 -14.46
N ALA A 202 7.27 -4.65 -14.55
CA ALA A 202 7.15 -3.98 -15.84
C ALA A 202 8.52 -3.79 -16.49
N GLY A 203 8.57 -3.99 -17.80
CA GLY A 203 9.79 -3.94 -18.58
C GLY A 203 9.59 -3.34 -19.97
N ILE A 204 10.71 -3.15 -20.65
CA ILE A 204 10.72 -2.73 -22.06
C ILE A 204 11.56 -3.74 -22.83
N ASP A 205 10.90 -4.55 -23.66
CA ASP A 205 11.60 -5.42 -24.58
C ASP A 205 12.09 -4.62 -25.79
N LYS A 206 13.35 -4.80 -26.14
CA LYS A 206 14.03 -4.17 -27.28
C LYS A 206 14.55 -5.20 -28.28
N SER A 207 14.14 -6.46 -28.14
CA SER A 207 14.60 -7.59 -28.96
C SER A 207 14.09 -7.52 -30.41
N GLY A 208 13.00 -6.77 -30.66
CA GLY A 208 12.36 -6.60 -31.96
C GLY A 208 12.79 -5.34 -32.73
N ALA A 209 12.03 -5.01 -33.78
CA ALA A 209 12.23 -3.80 -34.60
C ALA A 209 11.79 -2.50 -33.91
N GLY A 210 11.34 -2.57 -32.66
CA GLY A 210 10.86 -1.46 -31.83
C GLY A 210 11.02 -1.76 -30.34
N SER A 211 10.61 -0.81 -29.50
CA SER A 211 10.47 -1.02 -28.06
C SER A 211 9.02 -1.39 -27.75
N GLU A 212 8.81 -2.51 -27.08
CA GLU A 212 7.51 -2.97 -26.62
C GLU A 212 7.48 -2.99 -25.09
N TYR A 213 6.37 -2.52 -24.51
CA TYR A 213 6.16 -2.61 -23.06
C TYR A 213 5.68 -4.01 -22.71
N ILE A 214 6.33 -4.62 -21.72
CA ILE A 214 6.06 -6.01 -21.33
C ILE A 214 5.92 -6.12 -19.81
N VAL A 215 5.29 -7.19 -19.36
CA VAL A 215 5.35 -7.63 -17.96
C VAL A 215 6.18 -8.90 -17.89
N GLU A 216 7.29 -8.84 -17.17
CA GLU A 216 8.16 -9.99 -16.89
C GLU A 216 7.66 -10.70 -15.63
N LEU A 217 7.35 -11.99 -15.76
CA LEU A 217 6.95 -12.87 -14.67
C LEU A 217 8.08 -13.85 -14.37
N THR A 218 8.36 -14.03 -13.09
CA THR A 218 9.24 -15.09 -12.59
C THR A 218 8.41 -16.04 -11.75
N PHE A 219 8.50 -17.34 -12.05
CA PHE A 219 7.77 -18.38 -11.32
C PHE A 219 8.65 -19.05 -10.27
N THR A 220 8.01 -19.66 -9.27
CA THR A 220 8.69 -20.61 -8.38
C THR A 220 9.09 -21.86 -9.15
N SER A 221 9.95 -22.71 -8.58
CA SER A 221 10.35 -23.96 -9.25
C SER A 221 9.16 -24.88 -9.55
N GLU A 222 8.18 -24.93 -8.64
CA GLU A 222 6.95 -25.69 -8.85
C GLU A 222 6.04 -25.04 -9.90
N GLY A 223 5.86 -23.72 -9.82
CA GLY A 223 5.10 -22.95 -10.80
C GLY A 223 5.65 -23.07 -12.22
N ALA A 224 6.97 -23.07 -12.37
CA ALA A 224 7.63 -23.24 -13.66
C ALA A 224 7.30 -24.58 -14.33
N GLU A 225 7.24 -25.67 -13.56
CA GLU A 225 6.88 -27.00 -14.08
C GLU A 225 5.39 -27.06 -14.49
N LYS A 226 4.49 -26.53 -13.66
CA LYS A 226 3.06 -26.43 -13.97
C LYS A 226 2.82 -25.58 -15.22
N PHE A 227 3.46 -24.43 -15.30
CA PHE A 227 3.30 -23.50 -16.41
C PHE A 227 3.87 -24.04 -17.72
N ALA A 228 4.97 -24.81 -17.66
CA ALA A 228 5.52 -25.49 -18.84
C ALA A 228 4.50 -26.46 -19.45
N ALA A 229 3.84 -27.28 -18.63
CA ALA A 229 2.81 -28.21 -19.10
C ALA A 229 1.59 -27.48 -19.68
N ALA A 230 1.13 -26.42 -19.01
CA ALA A 230 0.01 -25.61 -19.48
C ALA A 230 0.31 -24.90 -20.81
N THR A 231 1.49 -24.28 -20.93
CA THR A 231 1.91 -23.59 -22.14
C THR A 231 2.19 -24.54 -23.30
N GLU A 232 2.62 -25.79 -23.05
CA GLU A 232 2.77 -26.81 -24.10
C GLU A 232 1.44 -27.12 -24.78
N SER A 233 0.39 -27.37 -24.00
CA SER A 233 -0.96 -27.62 -24.52
C SER A 233 -1.51 -26.38 -25.23
N ALA A 234 -1.46 -25.22 -24.57
CA ALA A 234 -2.01 -23.99 -25.11
C ALA A 234 -1.30 -23.54 -26.38
N TYR A 235 0.03 -23.69 -26.46
CA TYR A 235 0.80 -23.34 -27.65
C TYR A 235 0.45 -24.24 -28.85
N ALA A 236 0.29 -25.56 -28.63
CA ALA A 236 -0.06 -26.50 -29.69
C ALA A 236 -1.43 -26.20 -30.31
N ASN A 237 -2.38 -25.72 -29.51
CA ASN A 237 -3.74 -25.40 -29.93
C ASN A 237 -3.94 -23.92 -30.30
N GLY A 238 -2.96 -23.06 -30.00
CA GLY A 238 -3.06 -21.61 -30.19
C GLY A 238 -4.06 -20.93 -29.26
N GLU A 239 -4.13 -21.40 -28.02
CA GLU A 239 -5.04 -20.97 -26.95
C GLU A 239 -4.43 -19.83 -26.11
N THR A 240 -5.29 -19.23 -25.29
CA THR A 240 -4.94 -18.20 -24.31
C THR A 240 -4.87 -18.78 -22.90
N ILE A 241 -4.15 -18.07 -22.03
CA ILE A 241 -4.19 -18.30 -20.58
C ILE A 241 -4.65 -16.99 -19.95
N GLY A 242 -5.83 -16.99 -19.35
CA GLY A 242 -6.43 -15.83 -18.71
C GLY A 242 -5.85 -15.61 -17.32
N ILE A 243 -5.54 -14.37 -16.99
CA ILE A 243 -5.12 -13.92 -15.66
C ILE A 243 -6.35 -13.31 -14.99
N TYR A 244 -6.85 -14.01 -13.98
CA TYR A 244 -8.02 -13.66 -13.20
C TYR A 244 -7.58 -13.17 -11.83
N TYR A 245 -7.98 -11.95 -11.48
CA TYR A 245 -7.61 -11.29 -10.25
C TYR A 245 -8.86 -10.69 -9.61
N ASP A 246 -9.10 -11.04 -8.35
CA ASP A 246 -10.16 -10.47 -7.50
C ASP A 246 -11.53 -10.35 -8.18
N GLY A 247 -11.98 -11.43 -8.82
CA GLY A 247 -13.30 -11.49 -9.44
C GLY A 247 -13.36 -11.11 -10.93
N ALA A 248 -12.29 -10.58 -11.51
CA ALA A 248 -12.27 -10.13 -12.91
C ALA A 248 -11.02 -10.58 -13.69
N PHE A 249 -11.13 -10.66 -15.02
CA PHE A 249 -9.97 -10.88 -15.87
C PHE A 249 -9.20 -9.57 -16.09
N ILE A 250 -7.93 -9.56 -15.71
CA ILE A 250 -7.04 -8.39 -15.89
C ILE A 250 -6.18 -8.50 -17.16
N SER A 251 -5.93 -9.72 -17.66
CA SER A 251 -5.21 -9.95 -18.91
C SER A 251 -5.56 -11.32 -19.50
N VAL A 252 -5.64 -11.45 -20.83
CA VAL A 252 -5.87 -12.74 -21.51
C VAL A 252 -4.88 -12.90 -22.67
N PRO A 253 -3.58 -13.08 -22.38
CA PRO A 253 -2.56 -13.23 -23.41
C PRO A 253 -2.67 -14.56 -24.14
N ARG A 254 -2.31 -14.54 -25.42
CA ARG A 254 -2.13 -15.75 -26.23
C ARG A 254 -0.75 -16.34 -25.97
N VAL A 255 -0.68 -17.66 -25.84
CA VAL A 255 0.59 -18.38 -25.67
C VAL A 255 1.32 -18.45 -27.00
N GLN A 256 2.52 -17.86 -27.06
CA GLN A 256 3.32 -17.74 -28.29
C GLN A 256 4.51 -18.70 -28.35
N ALA A 257 4.88 -19.30 -27.22
CA ALA A 257 5.94 -20.30 -27.11
C ALA A 257 5.71 -21.15 -25.85
N VAL A 258 6.28 -22.35 -25.84
CA VAL A 258 6.32 -23.18 -24.62
C VAL A 258 7.34 -22.59 -23.66
N ILE A 259 6.92 -22.32 -22.43
CA ILE A 259 7.74 -21.64 -21.41
C ILE A 259 8.27 -22.68 -20.43
N THR A 260 9.58 -22.97 -20.49
CA THR A 260 10.21 -24.06 -19.70
C THR A 260 11.28 -23.56 -18.75
N ASP A 261 11.66 -22.29 -18.84
CA ASP A 261 12.74 -21.66 -18.08
C ASP A 261 12.26 -20.94 -16.81
N GLY A 262 10.96 -21.03 -16.51
CA GLY A 262 10.35 -20.40 -15.33
C GLY A 262 10.24 -18.88 -15.43
N LYS A 263 10.38 -18.32 -16.64
CA LYS A 263 10.20 -16.88 -16.90
C LYS A 263 9.25 -16.67 -18.06
N ALA A 264 8.27 -15.79 -17.89
CA ALA A 264 7.35 -15.43 -18.96
C ALA A 264 7.34 -13.92 -19.19
N SER A 265 7.03 -13.52 -20.42
CA SER A 265 6.81 -12.12 -20.77
C SER A 265 5.42 -11.95 -21.36
N ILE A 266 4.59 -11.11 -20.74
CA ILE A 266 3.29 -10.70 -21.27
C ILE A 266 3.51 -9.48 -22.16
N THR A 267 3.19 -9.60 -23.44
CA THR A 267 3.37 -8.56 -24.46
C THR A 267 2.04 -7.86 -24.78
N GLY A 268 2.07 -6.83 -25.65
CA GLY A 268 0.86 -6.13 -26.10
C GLY A 268 0.38 -5.00 -25.18
N MET A 269 1.23 -4.51 -24.27
CA MET A 269 0.87 -3.39 -23.39
C MET A 269 0.91 -2.06 -24.15
N GLY A 270 -0.12 -1.24 -23.99
CA GLY A 270 -0.25 0.05 -24.69
C GLY A 270 0.71 1.13 -24.16
N SER A 271 1.10 1.05 -22.90
CA SER A 271 2.02 1.97 -22.22
C SER A 271 2.81 1.24 -21.13
N TYR A 272 3.86 1.89 -20.62
CA TYR A 272 4.60 1.40 -19.47
C TYR A 272 3.72 1.35 -18.22
N GLU A 273 2.92 2.38 -17.98
CA GLU A 273 1.99 2.46 -16.84
C GLU A 273 0.98 1.32 -16.84
N SER A 274 0.49 0.89 -18.02
CA SER A 274 -0.40 -0.28 -18.12
C SER A 274 0.31 -1.59 -17.77
N ALA A 275 1.59 -1.71 -18.13
CA ALA A 275 2.40 -2.87 -17.76
C ALA A 275 2.69 -2.87 -16.25
N GLU A 276 3.01 -1.70 -15.69
CA GLU A 276 3.24 -1.50 -14.26
C GLU A 276 2.02 -1.82 -13.41
N MET A 277 0.84 -1.36 -13.83
CA MET A 277 -0.43 -1.69 -13.16
C MET A 277 -0.72 -3.20 -13.19
N LEU A 278 -0.49 -3.87 -14.32
CA LEU A 278 -0.68 -5.33 -14.41
C LEU A 278 0.33 -6.08 -13.53
N ALA A 279 1.61 -5.69 -13.57
CA ALA A 279 2.65 -6.27 -12.73
C ALA A 279 2.32 -6.08 -11.23
N LYS A 280 1.91 -4.87 -10.84
CA LYS A 280 1.45 -4.52 -9.50
C LYS A 280 0.32 -5.44 -9.05
N ASN A 281 -0.77 -5.57 -9.81
CA ASN A 281 -1.88 -6.45 -9.46
C ASN A 281 -1.44 -7.91 -9.25
N ILE A 282 -0.54 -8.41 -10.10
CA ILE A 282 0.02 -9.76 -9.97
C ILE A 282 0.86 -9.90 -8.68
N ARG A 283 1.71 -8.92 -8.35
CA ARG A 283 2.49 -8.93 -7.10
C ARG A 283 1.57 -8.87 -5.87
N LEU A 284 0.54 -8.02 -5.92
CA LEU A 284 -0.41 -7.85 -4.81
C LEU A 284 -1.24 -9.12 -4.57
N GLY A 285 -1.55 -9.89 -5.63
CA GLY A 285 -2.16 -11.22 -5.52
C GLY A 285 -1.32 -12.26 -4.76
N ASN A 286 0.00 -12.06 -4.66
CA ASN A 286 0.93 -12.96 -3.96
C ASN A 286 1.21 -12.53 -2.50
N LEU A 287 0.47 -11.55 -1.97
CA LEU A 287 0.69 -11.04 -0.61
C LEU A 287 -0.05 -11.86 0.43
N LYS A 288 0.63 -12.08 1.56
CA LYS A 288 0.05 -12.65 2.76
C LYS A 288 0.04 -11.60 3.85
N LEU A 289 -1.16 -11.18 4.26
CA LEU A 289 -1.35 -10.38 5.46
C LEU A 289 -1.52 -11.32 6.65
N SER A 290 -0.67 -11.14 7.67
CA SER A 290 -0.80 -11.83 8.95
C SER A 290 -1.04 -10.80 10.04
N GLU A 291 -2.21 -10.85 10.66
CA GLU A 291 -2.52 -9.98 11.80
C GLU A 291 -1.55 -10.27 12.96
N VAL A 292 -0.92 -9.23 13.49
CA VAL A 292 0.07 -9.37 14.58
C VAL A 292 -0.49 -8.88 15.90
N GLU A 293 -1.12 -7.70 15.89
CA GLU A 293 -1.63 -7.02 17.07
C GLU A 293 -2.94 -6.30 16.71
N THR A 294 -3.97 -6.53 17.52
CA THR A 294 -5.23 -5.77 17.49
C THR A 294 -5.39 -5.11 18.83
N ASP A 295 -5.21 -3.79 18.85
CA ASP A 295 -5.51 -2.95 20.01
C ASP A 295 -6.89 -2.34 19.77
N SER A 296 -7.93 -3.09 20.14
CA SER A 296 -9.27 -2.52 20.30
C SER A 296 -9.21 -1.62 21.54
N SER A 297 -9.11 -0.31 21.34
CA SER A 297 -9.13 0.65 22.45
C SER A 297 -10.55 0.81 23.01
N ASP A 298 -11.11 -0.28 23.54
CA ASP A 298 -12.16 -0.20 24.54
C ASP A 298 -11.49 0.03 25.91
N THR A 299 -10.64 1.04 26.05
CA THR A 299 -10.27 1.63 27.35
C THR A 299 -9.29 2.79 27.18
N VAL A 300 -9.79 3.98 27.50
CA VAL A 300 -8.99 5.10 27.99
C VAL A 300 -8.11 4.63 29.15
N THR A 301 -6.87 4.21 28.90
CA THR A 301 -5.80 4.21 29.90
C THR A 301 -4.42 4.06 29.27
N ASP A 302 -3.57 5.03 29.63
CA ASP A 302 -2.11 4.97 29.72
C ASP A 302 -1.30 5.25 28.45
N THR A 303 -1.36 6.53 28.03
CA THR A 303 -0.29 7.23 27.31
C THR A 303 0.96 7.37 28.18
N GLU A 304 1.74 6.30 28.29
CA GLU A 304 3.16 6.40 28.66
C GLU A 304 3.98 5.71 27.57
N ASN A 305 4.40 6.44 26.52
CA ASN A 305 5.72 6.28 25.85
C ASN A 305 5.91 7.01 24.49
N SER A 306 5.28 8.16 24.23
CA SER A 306 5.56 8.93 22.99
C SER A 306 5.70 10.45 23.19
N ILE A 307 6.32 10.89 24.27
CA ILE A 307 6.52 12.34 24.56
C ILE A 307 7.99 12.80 24.37
N ASP A 308 8.90 11.90 23.98
CA ASP A 308 10.33 12.16 24.17
C ASP A 308 10.96 13.15 23.17
N THR A 309 10.39 13.36 21.98
CA THR A 309 11.02 14.27 20.99
C THR A 309 10.61 15.74 21.18
N ASN A 310 9.35 16.01 21.53
CA ASN A 310 8.84 17.37 21.75
C ASN A 310 9.38 18.00 23.05
N ILE A 311 9.63 17.19 24.08
CA ILE A 311 10.23 17.65 25.34
C ILE A 311 11.66 18.16 25.12
N ILE A 312 12.46 17.48 24.29
CA ILE A 312 13.85 17.89 24.03
C ILE A 312 13.89 19.25 23.33
N ILE A 313 13.00 19.49 22.35
CA ILE A 313 12.89 20.78 21.65
C ILE A 313 12.42 21.88 22.61
N ALA A 314 11.45 21.59 23.48
CA ALA A 314 10.98 22.53 24.50
C ALA A 314 12.09 22.93 25.49
N ILE A 315 12.91 21.98 25.92
CA ILE A 315 14.05 22.22 26.82
C ILE A 315 15.10 23.11 26.13
N ILE A 316 15.43 22.84 24.86
CA ILE A 316 16.38 23.66 24.09
C ILE A 316 15.86 25.09 23.94
N GLY A 317 14.56 25.27 23.66
CA GLY A 317 13.92 26.58 23.58
C GLY A 317 14.02 27.39 24.88
N ILE A 318 13.79 26.74 26.03
CA ILE A 318 13.91 27.37 27.34
C ILE A 318 15.35 27.81 27.63
N ILE A 319 16.35 26.99 27.28
CA ILE A 319 17.77 27.30 27.50
C ILE A 319 18.19 28.55 26.71
N VAL A 320 17.72 28.70 25.47
CA VAL A 320 18.01 29.87 24.63
C VAL A 320 17.41 31.15 25.23
N ILE A 321 16.16 31.08 25.72
CA ILE A 321 15.50 32.24 26.36
C ILE A 321 16.23 32.68 27.63
N VAL A 322 16.63 31.73 28.48
CA VAL A 322 17.40 32.01 29.70
C VAL A 322 18.74 32.68 29.37
N LEU A 323 19.41 32.23 28.31
CA LEU A 323 20.69 32.79 27.89
C LEU A 323 20.53 34.22 27.35
N ILE A 324 19.46 34.52 26.61
CA ILE A 324 19.14 35.88 26.16
C ILE A 324 18.89 36.80 27.38
N LEU A 325 18.08 36.37 28.34
CA LEU A 325 17.80 37.16 29.55
C LEU A 325 19.07 37.44 30.36
N PHE A 326 19.98 36.47 30.45
CA PHE A 326 21.26 36.64 31.12
C PHE A 326 22.13 37.72 30.46
N VAL A 327 22.19 37.75 29.12
CA VAL A 327 22.92 38.79 28.39
C VAL A 327 22.32 40.18 28.65
N PHE A 328 21.00 40.30 28.62
CA PHE A 328 20.32 41.57 28.93
C PHE A 328 20.57 42.06 30.35
N LEU A 329 20.60 41.15 31.33
CA LEU A 329 20.88 41.48 32.73
C LEU A 329 22.31 42.00 32.91
N VAL A 330 23.30 41.35 32.30
CA VAL A 330 24.70 41.79 32.35
C VAL A 330 24.87 43.16 31.67
N LEU A 331 24.21 43.40 30.55
CA LEU A 331 24.21 44.70 29.87
C LEU A 331 23.55 45.80 30.71
N GLY A 332 22.46 45.49 31.42
CA GLY A 332 21.78 46.40 32.34
C GLY A 332 22.69 46.84 33.50
N ILE A 333 23.38 45.89 34.13
CA ILE A 333 24.31 46.16 35.24
C ILE A 333 25.52 46.98 34.75
N TYR A 334 26.07 46.65 33.58
CA TYR A 334 27.18 47.40 33.00
C TYR A 334 26.79 48.87 32.72
N LYS A 335 25.61 49.11 32.15
CA LYS A 335 25.10 50.45 31.89
C LYS A 335 24.88 51.26 33.18
N ALA A 336 24.49 50.59 34.28
CA ALA A 336 24.36 51.22 35.59
C ALA A 336 25.72 51.61 36.20
N ILE A 337 26.76 50.81 35.99
CA ILE A 337 28.12 51.07 36.50
C ILE A 337 28.82 52.18 35.70
N VAL A 338 28.63 52.25 34.38
CA VAL A 338 29.25 53.27 33.51
C VAL A 338 28.59 54.64 33.62
N ARG A 339 27.38 54.73 34.18
CA ARG A 339 26.66 56.01 34.37
C ARG A 339 27.05 56.76 35.65
N LYS A 340 27.99 56.22 36.45
CA LYS A 340 28.50 56.82 37.68
C LYS A 340 29.90 57.40 37.46
#